data_AF-M6QAB7-F1
#
_entry.id   AF-M6QAB7-F1
#
_cell.length_a   1.000
_cell.length_b   1.000
_cell.length_c   1.000
_cell.angle_alpha   90.00
_cell.angle_beta   90.00
_cell.angle_gamma   90.00
#
_symmetry.space_group_name_H-M   'P 1'
#
loop_
_entity.id
_entity.type
_entity.pdbx_description
1 polymer ?
#
loop_
_entity_poly.entity_id
_entity_poly.type
_entity_poly.pdbx_seq_one_letter_code
_entity_poly.pdbx_strand_id
1 'polypeptide(L)'
;MSNLRGLNFPVNGKPVFQGDFETEHNRMEDEIIERFSDLVTGEVLSGGDLTPGSLPNTINLTEVVAYDSKGRRIRVAAQNNLLVTRQNLDSFVVLRHKFQTEISPYLDSTGYANTYRQNSFEILFKETTDSEDVVLFKIRSLNGAISILNDLRSLCRIKSGNIRDSSVTNSKLDADVKVGSLSTLVGRFNSSMRSSISSALNAIESWISAEETARQNNINLINSLLIPLGGVREDNLNQLDPNYFKDANGQAISRSQFAALWNLVHKTVSGITPSTDRITVSAHGRIEGDLIKFAFSGGGITALTKYHVRNPTLNDFQISSTRTGSIIDLTANQTGDCIVDTEFGFGDGSTTFNIRDRNGISVRGAGVHGTRAKASGGNYDGGPVGYEGQDQKQGSGLAAPNGSTTGGAYGLNAGFGGQWT
;
A
#
# COMPACT_ATOMS: atom_id res chain seq x y z
N MET A 1 24.60 59.46 47.37
CA MET A 1 25.73 58.51 47.49
C MET A 1 25.31 57.22 46.80
N SER A 2 26.19 56.60 46.00
CA SER A 2 25.86 55.33 45.34
C SER A 2 25.57 54.25 46.39
N ASN A 3 24.64 53.35 46.08
CA ASN A 3 24.20 52.25 46.94
C ASN A 3 25.16 51.05 46.93
N LEU A 4 26.35 51.22 46.34
CA LEU A 4 27.37 50.20 46.14
C LEU A 4 28.51 50.40 47.14
N ARG A 5 29.25 49.33 47.43
CA ARG A 5 30.55 49.41 48.09
C ARG A 5 31.58 50.13 47.21
N GLY A 6 32.63 50.68 47.81
CA GLY A 6 33.65 51.40 47.06
C GLY A 6 34.46 52.39 47.91
N LEU A 7 35.25 53.23 47.25
CA LEU A 7 36.08 54.24 47.91
C LEU A 7 35.21 55.38 48.48
N ASN A 8 35.50 55.80 49.72
CA ASN A 8 35.02 57.08 50.22
C ASN A 8 35.96 58.16 49.67
N PHE A 9 35.56 58.80 48.58
CA PHE A 9 36.39 59.79 47.90
C PHE A 9 36.82 60.92 48.86
N PRO A 10 38.12 61.25 48.93
CA PRO A 10 38.62 62.24 49.86
C PRO A 10 38.14 63.64 49.45
N VAL A 11 37.53 64.35 50.40
CA VAL A 11 36.95 65.70 50.16
C VAL A 11 37.98 66.84 50.16
N ASN A 12 39.22 66.58 50.58
CA ASN A 12 40.25 67.60 50.81
C ASN A 12 41.46 67.49 49.86
N GLY A 13 41.26 67.04 48.61
CA GLY A 13 42.32 67.00 47.59
C GLY A 13 43.44 65.99 47.86
N LYS A 14 43.21 64.99 48.73
CA LYS A 14 44.17 63.90 48.95
C LYS A 14 44.29 63.05 47.67
N PRO A 15 45.50 62.56 47.35
CA PRO A 15 45.68 61.67 46.22
C PRO A 15 44.93 60.34 46.44
N VAL A 16 44.26 59.87 45.40
CA VAL A 16 43.77 58.49 45.31
C VAL A 16 44.88 57.70 44.64
N PHE A 17 45.38 56.66 45.30
CA PHE A 17 46.46 55.85 44.75
C PHE A 17 45.92 54.93 43.64
N GLN A 18 46.78 54.50 42.71
CA GLN A 18 46.38 53.58 41.65
C GLN A 18 45.73 52.31 42.22
N GLY A 19 46.31 51.73 43.28
CA GLY A 19 45.73 50.56 43.94
C GLY A 19 44.39 50.83 44.64
N ASP A 20 44.12 52.06 45.10
CA ASP A 20 42.80 52.43 45.63
C ASP A 20 41.74 52.45 44.52
N PHE A 21 42.10 52.96 43.35
CA PHE A 21 41.22 53.03 42.19
C PHE A 21 40.92 51.63 41.62
N GLU A 22 41.94 50.78 41.47
CA GLU A 22 41.77 49.38 41.06
C GLU A 22 40.88 48.61 42.05
N THR A 23 41.08 48.81 43.36
CA THR A 23 40.25 48.18 44.40
C THR A 23 38.80 48.65 44.34
N GLU A 24 38.56 49.94 44.08
CA GLU A 24 37.20 50.48 43.92
C GLU A 24 36.49 49.87 42.73
N HIS A 25 37.16 49.82 41.57
CA HIS A 25 36.56 49.32 40.34
C HIS A 25 36.20 47.85 40.45
N ASN A 26 37.14 47.00 40.87
CA ASN A 26 36.91 45.56 41.05
C ASN A 26 35.76 45.30 42.02
N ARG A 27 35.71 46.01 43.16
CA ARG A 27 34.64 45.83 44.14
C ARG A 27 33.27 46.25 43.60
N MET A 28 33.21 47.32 42.80
CA MET A 28 31.98 47.78 42.16
C MET A 28 31.53 46.83 41.06
N GLU A 29 32.44 46.37 40.19
CA GLU A 29 32.15 45.40 39.14
C GLU A 29 31.62 44.09 39.73
N ASP A 30 32.28 43.55 40.75
CA ASP A 30 31.83 42.35 41.45
C ASP A 30 30.42 42.51 42.03
N GLU A 31 30.13 43.65 42.70
CA GLU A 31 28.80 43.89 43.26
C GLU A 31 27.74 44.01 42.15
N ILE A 32 28.08 44.63 41.02
CA ILE A 32 27.20 44.72 39.86
C ILE A 32 26.93 43.33 39.30
N ILE A 33 27.96 42.50 39.11
CA ILE A 33 27.83 41.13 38.61
C ILE A 33 26.98 40.28 39.56
N GLU A 34 27.22 40.35 40.88
CA GLU A 34 26.39 39.65 41.88
C GLU A 34 24.91 40.06 41.78
N ARG A 35 24.63 41.36 41.66
CA ARG A 35 23.25 41.88 41.52
C ARG A 35 22.60 41.45 40.21
N PHE A 36 23.35 41.38 39.11
CA PHE A 36 22.85 40.88 37.83
C PHE A 36 22.60 39.38 37.87
N SER A 37 23.48 38.62 38.53
CA SER A 37 23.31 37.18 38.74
C SER A 37 22.02 36.91 39.53
N ASP A 38 21.83 37.60 40.65
CA ASP A 38 20.59 37.54 41.46
C ASP A 38 19.32 37.78 40.64
N LEU A 39 19.39 38.58 39.55
CA LEU A 39 18.25 38.93 38.70
C LEU A 39 17.96 37.88 37.61
N VAL A 40 18.98 37.22 37.08
CA VAL A 40 18.89 36.39 35.86
C VAL A 40 18.75 34.89 36.18
N THR A 41 19.23 34.42 37.33
CA THR A 41 19.26 32.99 37.67
C THR A 41 17.89 32.36 37.94
N GLY A 42 16.80 33.12 37.94
CA GLY A 42 15.43 32.58 37.95
C GLY A 42 15.00 31.89 39.24
N GLU A 43 15.85 31.85 40.26
CA GLU A 43 15.50 31.36 41.60
C GLU A 43 14.73 32.43 42.39
N VAL A 44 13.73 32.01 43.15
CA VAL A 44 13.07 32.90 44.11
C VAL A 44 14.10 33.25 45.18
N LEU A 45 14.61 34.49 45.18
CA LEU A 45 15.44 35.01 46.25
C LEU A 45 14.61 34.99 47.54
N SER A 46 14.72 33.91 48.30
CA SER A 46 14.06 33.77 49.58
C SER A 46 14.90 34.51 50.61
N GLY A 47 14.26 35.21 51.55
CA GLY A 47 14.93 35.87 52.67
C GLY A 47 15.57 34.89 53.69
N GLY A 48 16.00 33.71 53.22
CA GLY A 48 16.41 32.51 53.97
C GLY A 48 15.36 31.98 54.91
N ASP A 49 15.49 30.73 55.35
CA ASP A 49 14.59 30.09 56.28
C ASP A 49 15.07 30.25 57.72
N LEU A 50 14.10 30.36 58.65
CA LEU A 50 14.35 30.49 60.08
C LEU A 50 13.81 29.25 60.80
N THR A 51 14.59 28.70 61.72
CA THR A 51 14.17 27.60 62.60
C THR A 51 14.62 27.85 64.04
N PRO A 52 13.97 27.26 65.06
CA PRO A 52 14.47 27.28 66.43
C PRO A 52 15.86 26.65 66.53
N GLY A 53 16.74 27.25 67.32
CA GLY A 53 18.08 26.72 67.60
C GLY A 53 18.06 25.57 68.62
N SER A 54 19.21 24.92 68.78
CA SER A 54 19.39 23.80 69.71
C SER A 54 19.65 24.24 71.16
N LEU A 55 19.79 25.54 71.41
CA LEU A 55 20.02 26.15 72.72
C LEU A 55 18.81 27.04 73.10
N PRO A 56 18.55 27.28 74.40
CA PRO A 56 17.46 28.16 74.81
C PRO A 56 17.60 29.58 74.22
N ASN A 57 16.49 30.12 73.72
CA ASN A 57 16.40 31.47 73.11
C ASN A 57 17.29 31.69 71.88
N THR A 58 17.66 30.64 71.14
CA THR A 58 18.42 30.78 69.90
C THR A 58 17.59 30.43 68.66
N ILE A 59 18.00 30.99 67.51
CA ILE A 59 17.46 30.65 66.18
C ILE A 59 18.58 30.21 65.24
N ASN A 60 18.24 29.42 64.23
CA ASN A 60 19.08 29.20 63.07
C ASN A 60 18.47 29.95 61.88
N LEU A 61 19.33 30.57 61.08
CA LEU A 61 18.97 31.27 59.86
C LEU A 61 19.83 30.69 58.73
N THR A 62 19.21 30.25 57.63
CA THR A 62 19.98 29.83 56.45
C THR A 62 20.67 31.03 55.81
N GLU A 63 21.47 30.80 54.76
CA GLU A 63 21.98 31.92 53.96
C GLU A 63 20.81 32.77 53.45
N VAL A 64 20.96 34.09 53.54
CA VAL A 64 19.95 35.08 53.13
C VAL A 64 20.57 36.02 52.11
N VAL A 65 19.87 36.23 50.99
CA VAL A 65 20.13 37.34 50.08
C VAL A 65 18.88 38.20 49.99
N ALA A 66 19.00 39.49 50.28
CA ALA A 66 17.88 40.42 50.28
C ALA A 66 18.31 41.83 49.86
N TYR A 67 17.32 42.69 49.60
CA TYR A 67 17.53 44.08 49.25
C TYR A 67 16.72 44.97 50.18
N ASP A 68 17.33 46.04 50.68
CA ASP A 68 16.59 47.04 51.45
C ASP A 68 15.80 48.01 50.56
N SER A 69 15.03 48.90 51.19
CA SER A 69 14.21 49.90 50.49
C SER A 69 15.00 50.89 49.64
N LYS A 70 16.32 51.00 49.86
CA LYS A 70 17.23 51.82 49.05
C LYS A 70 17.88 51.01 47.91
N GLY A 71 17.63 49.71 47.83
CA GLY A 71 18.18 48.82 46.82
C GLY A 71 19.65 48.45 47.07
N ARG A 72 20.11 48.49 48.32
CA ARG A 72 21.41 47.95 48.74
C ARG A 72 21.26 46.43 48.94
N ARG A 73 22.25 45.67 48.48
CA ARG A 73 22.28 44.21 48.59
C ARG A 73 22.75 43.79 49.99
N ILE A 74 21.99 42.91 50.65
CA ILE A 74 22.33 42.29 51.93
C ILE A 74 22.52 40.80 51.68
N ARG A 75 23.69 40.26 52.03
CA ARG A 75 23.97 38.83 51.97
C ARG A 75 24.46 38.33 53.31
N VAL A 76 23.62 37.62 54.05
CA VAL A 76 23.95 37.06 55.37
C VAL A 76 24.27 35.59 55.20
N ALA A 77 25.49 35.17 55.57
CA ALA A 77 25.83 33.75 55.62
C ALA A 77 25.00 33.05 56.72
N ALA A 78 24.77 31.74 56.57
CA ALA A 78 23.99 30.97 57.52
C ALA A 78 24.47 31.16 58.96
N GLN A 79 23.53 31.40 59.87
CA GLN A 79 23.79 31.58 61.30
C GLN A 79 23.18 30.41 62.08
N ASN A 80 23.99 29.81 62.96
CA ASN A 80 23.54 28.74 63.84
C ASN A 80 23.52 29.24 65.28
N ASN A 81 22.44 28.91 66.00
CA ASN A 81 22.26 29.26 67.41
C ASN A 81 22.44 30.76 67.72
N LEU A 82 21.93 31.63 66.83
CA LEU A 82 21.93 33.07 67.05
C LEU A 82 21.01 33.42 68.21
N LEU A 83 21.56 34.04 69.25
CA LEU A 83 20.82 34.42 70.46
C LEU A 83 19.82 35.55 70.17
N VAL A 84 18.55 35.30 70.50
CA VAL A 84 17.50 36.32 70.46
C VAL A 84 17.71 37.28 71.64
N THR A 85 18.04 38.53 71.33
CA THR A 85 18.37 39.55 72.34
C THR A 85 17.17 40.03 73.15
N ARG A 86 15.95 39.92 72.61
CA ARG A 86 14.68 40.23 73.28
C ARG A 86 13.99 38.95 73.75
N GLN A 87 14.43 38.42 74.89
CA GLN A 87 13.92 37.18 75.47
C GLN A 87 12.55 37.38 76.14
N ASN A 88 11.72 36.33 76.16
CA ASN A 88 10.36 36.35 76.75
C ASN A 88 9.40 37.38 76.14
N LEU A 89 9.66 37.81 74.90
CA LEU A 89 8.89 38.83 74.18
C LEU A 89 8.73 38.46 72.70
N ASP A 90 7.73 39.07 72.05
CA ASP A 90 7.57 39.03 70.59
C ASP A 90 8.55 40.00 69.94
N SER A 91 9.24 39.57 68.89
CA SER A 91 10.22 40.39 68.17
C SER A 91 10.17 40.16 66.66
N PHE A 92 10.45 41.21 65.90
CA PHE A 92 10.75 41.11 64.48
C PHE A 92 12.22 40.76 64.30
N VAL A 93 12.50 39.76 63.48
CA VAL A 93 13.83 39.44 62.98
C VAL A 93 14.05 40.28 61.73
N VAL A 94 14.98 41.23 61.81
CA VAL A 94 15.27 42.15 60.71
C VAL A 94 16.73 42.09 60.32
N LEU A 95 16.98 42.27 59.03
CA LEU A 95 18.32 42.53 58.50
C LEU A 95 18.46 44.01 58.22
N ARG A 96 19.59 44.58 58.65
CA ARG A 96 19.92 45.97 58.39
C ARG A 96 21.27 46.08 57.71
N HIS A 97 21.28 46.75 56.56
CA HIS A 97 22.51 47.08 55.86
C HIS A 97 23.25 48.21 56.59
N LYS A 98 24.55 48.04 56.78
CA LYS A 98 25.44 49.09 57.28
C LYS A 98 26.73 49.08 56.47
N PHE A 99 27.25 50.27 56.15
CA PHE A 99 28.61 50.33 55.61
C PHE A 99 29.61 50.24 56.76
N GLN A 100 30.52 49.27 56.68
CA GLN A 100 31.70 49.24 57.52
C GLN A 100 32.83 50.00 56.80
N THR A 101 33.58 50.79 57.57
CA THR A 101 34.72 51.53 57.05
C THR A 101 35.98 50.69 57.19
N GLU A 102 36.71 50.53 56.10
CA GLU A 102 37.99 49.84 56.03
C GLU A 102 39.07 50.86 55.63
N ILE A 103 40.25 50.76 56.21
CA ILE A 103 41.36 51.69 55.96
C ILE A 103 42.19 51.14 54.79
N SER A 104 42.54 52.01 53.84
CA SER A 104 43.40 51.64 52.74
C SER A 104 44.81 51.25 53.22
N PRO A 105 45.44 50.20 52.65
CA PRO A 105 46.84 49.89 52.92
C PRO A 105 47.80 50.94 52.33
N TYR A 106 47.32 51.83 51.45
CA TYR A 106 48.13 52.88 50.83
C TYR A 106 48.08 54.15 51.69
N LEU A 107 49.23 54.49 52.29
CA LEU A 107 49.42 55.66 53.14
C LEU A 107 50.01 56.84 52.35
N ASP A 108 49.56 58.05 52.64
CA ASP A 108 50.22 59.28 52.19
C ASP A 108 51.53 59.55 52.96
N SER A 109 52.28 60.56 52.53
CA SER A 109 53.57 60.95 53.14
C SER A 109 53.47 61.40 54.60
N THR A 110 52.25 61.58 55.12
CA THR A 110 51.95 61.92 56.51
C THR A 110 51.39 60.74 57.32
N GLY A 111 51.31 59.55 56.72
CA GLY A 111 50.83 58.33 57.36
C GLY A 111 49.30 58.17 57.38
N TYR A 112 48.54 59.00 56.66
CA TYR A 112 47.09 58.86 56.55
C TYR A 112 46.70 58.01 55.35
N ALA A 113 45.67 57.18 55.50
CA ALA A 113 45.09 56.38 54.42
C ALA A 113 43.70 56.87 54.00
N ASN A 114 43.35 56.59 52.74
CA ASN A 114 41.97 56.66 52.28
C ASN A 114 41.11 55.60 52.97
N THR A 115 39.78 55.72 52.88
CA THR A 115 38.88 54.71 53.46
C THR A 115 37.96 54.13 52.41
N TYR A 116 37.68 52.84 52.53
CA TYR A 116 36.66 52.15 51.76
C TYR A 116 35.42 51.99 52.61
N ARG A 117 34.27 51.98 51.96
CA ARG A 117 33.04 51.44 52.53
C ARG A 117 32.81 50.04 51.97
N GLN A 118 32.58 49.10 52.86
CA GLN A 118 32.24 47.72 52.53
C GLN A 118 30.83 47.41 53.04
N ASN A 119 30.10 46.61 52.25
CA ASN A 119 28.80 46.10 52.67
C ASN A 119 28.99 45.25 53.93
N SER A 120 28.30 45.64 54.99
CA SER A 120 28.19 44.92 56.24
C SER A 120 26.72 44.91 56.64
N PHE A 121 26.36 44.02 57.54
CA PHE A 121 24.98 43.79 57.89
C PHE A 121 24.87 43.28 59.30
N GLU A 122 23.77 43.61 59.93
CA GLU A 122 23.44 43.17 61.28
C GLU A 122 22.07 42.52 61.29
N ILE A 123 21.95 41.47 62.09
CA ILE A 123 20.69 40.82 62.39
C ILE A 123 20.22 41.38 63.73
N LEU A 124 19.04 41.98 63.75
CA LEU A 124 18.49 42.61 64.94
C LEU A 124 17.14 41.99 65.31
N PHE A 125 16.87 41.94 66.60
CA PHE A 125 15.57 41.54 67.16
C PHE A 125 14.89 42.78 67.73
N LYS A 126 13.86 43.28 67.06
CA LYS A 126 13.25 44.58 67.37
C LYS A 126 11.78 44.45 67.74
N GLU A 127 11.29 45.40 68.55
CA GLU A 127 9.86 45.54 68.85
C GLU A 127 9.09 46.15 67.67
N THR A 128 9.71 47.12 67.01
CA THR A 128 9.17 47.85 65.85
C THR A 128 10.20 47.86 64.71
N THR A 129 9.73 48.04 63.48
CA THR A 129 10.54 48.01 62.27
C THR A 129 10.70 49.42 61.69
N ASP A 130 11.86 49.74 61.14
CA ASP A 130 12.12 51.02 60.45
C ASP A 130 12.05 50.88 58.92
N SER A 131 11.97 51.99 58.20
CA SER A 131 11.86 52.00 56.73
C SER A 131 13.05 51.37 55.98
N GLU A 132 14.21 51.21 56.63
CA GLU A 132 15.40 50.56 56.04
C GLU A 132 15.58 49.11 56.50
N ASP A 133 14.69 48.60 57.36
CA ASP A 133 14.75 47.21 57.81
C ASP A 133 14.21 46.27 56.75
N VAL A 134 14.98 45.24 56.42
CA VAL A 134 14.46 44.08 55.70
C VAL A 134 13.89 43.13 56.74
N VAL A 135 12.57 43.13 56.86
CA VAL A 135 11.84 42.27 57.81
C VAL A 135 11.76 40.86 57.26
N LEU A 136 12.20 39.88 58.04
CA LEU A 136 12.14 38.48 57.66
C LEU A 136 10.97 37.76 58.35
N PHE A 137 10.95 37.76 59.68
CA PHE A 137 9.97 36.99 60.45
C PHE A 137 9.52 37.77 61.68
N LYS A 138 8.31 37.47 62.15
CA LYS A 138 7.89 37.79 63.52
C LYS A 138 7.98 36.52 64.36
N ILE A 139 8.72 36.57 65.46
CA ILE A 139 8.95 35.43 66.35
C ILE A 139 8.51 35.75 67.78
N ARG A 140 8.26 34.72 68.57
CA ARG A 140 8.07 34.76 70.03
C ARG A 140 9.17 33.98 70.71
N SER A 141 9.88 34.62 71.64
CA SER A 141 10.70 33.92 72.63
C SER A 141 9.87 33.81 73.92
N LEU A 142 9.76 32.61 74.49
CA LEU A 142 9.10 32.40 75.78
C LEU A 142 9.72 31.20 76.52
N ASN A 143 10.23 31.41 77.73
CA ASN A 143 10.80 30.38 78.59
C ASN A 143 11.84 29.48 77.88
N GLY A 144 12.67 30.07 77.01
CA GLY A 144 13.71 29.36 76.27
C GLY A 144 13.29 28.78 74.93
N ALA A 145 11.98 28.70 74.63
CA ALA A 145 11.47 28.23 73.34
C ALA A 145 11.27 29.38 72.35
N ILE A 146 11.54 29.13 71.07
CA ILE A 146 11.24 30.05 69.97
C ILE A 146 10.06 29.51 69.15
N SER A 147 9.07 30.36 68.90
CA SER A 147 7.97 30.09 67.96
C SER A 147 7.95 31.14 66.86
N ILE A 148 7.74 30.69 65.61
CA ILE A 148 7.58 31.58 64.46
C ILE A 148 6.10 31.96 64.39
N LEU A 149 5.80 33.26 64.50
CA LEU A 149 4.43 33.76 64.48
C LEU A 149 3.98 34.06 63.05
N ASN A 150 4.79 34.82 62.30
CA ASN A 150 4.52 35.19 60.91
C ASN A 150 5.79 35.13 60.06
N ASP A 151 5.67 34.63 58.83
CA ASP A 151 6.65 34.87 57.76
C ASP A 151 6.32 36.21 57.10
N LEU A 152 7.28 37.13 57.11
CA LEU A 152 7.14 38.49 56.59
C LEU A 152 8.18 38.79 55.49
N ARG A 153 8.89 37.77 55.00
CA ARG A 153 9.91 37.93 53.97
C ARG A 153 9.27 38.50 52.70
N SER A 154 9.90 39.53 52.14
CA SER A 154 9.54 40.01 50.81
C SER A 154 10.27 39.15 49.76
N LEU A 155 9.52 38.35 49.00
CA LEU A 155 10.08 37.58 47.90
C LEU A 155 10.42 38.52 46.75
N CYS A 156 11.70 38.58 46.36
CA CYS A 156 12.09 39.26 45.13
C CYS A 156 11.72 38.35 43.96
N ARG A 157 10.42 38.30 43.60
CA ARG A 157 10.04 37.83 42.27
C ARG A 157 10.63 38.81 41.26
N ILE A 158 11.11 38.32 40.11
CA ILE A 158 11.42 39.17 38.94
C ILE A 158 10.29 40.19 38.84
N LYS A 159 10.61 41.45 39.16
CA LYS A 159 9.62 42.51 39.22
C LYS A 159 8.93 42.50 37.87
N SER A 160 7.60 42.54 37.83
CA SER A 160 6.82 42.62 36.57
C SER A 160 7.21 43.80 35.67
N GLY A 161 8.11 44.68 36.11
CA GLY A 161 8.71 45.75 35.32
C GLY A 161 9.93 45.35 34.46
N ASN A 162 10.56 44.18 34.65
CA ASN A 162 11.77 43.82 33.88
C ASN A 162 11.50 42.95 32.64
N ILE A 163 10.33 42.30 32.59
CA ILE A 163 9.76 41.73 31.37
C ILE A 163 8.53 42.59 31.07
N ARG A 164 8.65 43.53 30.13
CA ARG A 164 7.50 44.34 29.71
C ARG A 164 6.43 43.41 29.11
N ASP A 165 5.15 43.76 29.27
CA ASP A 165 4.09 43.10 28.50
C ASP A 165 4.50 43.07 27.01
N SER A 166 4.36 41.91 26.38
CA SER A 166 4.77 41.68 24.98
C SER A 166 6.28 41.77 24.68
N SER A 167 7.17 41.65 25.67
CA SER A 167 8.63 41.64 25.39
C SER A 167 9.12 40.35 24.74
N VAL A 168 8.40 39.24 24.93
CA VAL A 168 8.58 37.98 24.18
C VAL A 168 7.46 37.90 23.15
N THR A 169 7.80 38.19 21.91
CA THR A 169 6.90 38.11 20.75
C THR A 169 7.56 37.26 19.67
N ASN A 170 6.77 36.56 18.86
CA ASN A 170 7.29 35.70 17.79
C ASN A 170 8.22 36.45 16.81
N SER A 171 8.11 37.78 16.72
CA SER A 171 8.97 38.63 15.90
C SER A 171 10.39 38.87 16.48
N LYS A 172 10.62 38.52 17.74
CA LYS A 172 11.91 38.63 18.44
C LYS A 172 12.59 37.28 18.66
N LEU A 173 11.97 36.19 18.23
CA LEU A 173 12.64 34.89 18.13
C LEU A 173 13.61 34.95 16.94
N ASP A 174 14.82 34.42 17.14
CA ASP A 174 15.82 34.29 16.09
C ASP A 174 15.21 33.57 14.86
N ALA A 175 15.52 34.03 13.65
CA ALA A 175 14.97 33.48 12.41
C ALA A 175 15.26 31.98 12.23
N ASP A 176 16.26 31.47 12.95
CA ASP A 176 16.65 30.05 12.95
C ASP A 176 15.91 29.21 14.01
N VAL A 177 15.25 29.83 15.00
CA VAL A 177 14.36 29.12 15.95
C VAL A 177 12.98 28.93 15.31
N LYS A 178 12.92 28.04 14.33
CA LYS A 178 11.68 27.65 13.64
C LYS A 178 10.87 26.66 14.46
N VAL A 179 10.10 27.14 15.43
CA VAL A 179 8.92 26.38 15.87
C VAL A 179 7.84 26.58 14.79
N GLY A 180 7.90 25.79 13.73
CA GLY A 180 7.00 25.92 12.59
C GLY A 180 5.53 25.91 13.04
N SER A 181 4.72 26.82 12.50
CA SER A 181 3.28 26.86 12.83
C SER A 181 2.60 25.54 12.43
N LEU A 182 1.56 25.15 13.17
CA LEU A 182 0.71 24.01 12.81
C LEU A 182 0.19 24.14 11.37
N SER A 183 -0.12 25.36 10.91
CA SER A 183 -0.54 25.63 9.52
C SER A 183 0.54 25.28 8.48
N THR A 184 1.82 25.53 8.78
CA THR A 184 2.94 25.19 7.89
C THR A 184 3.15 23.69 7.81
N LEU A 185 3.05 22.99 8.95
CA LEU A 185 3.12 21.54 9.00
C LEU A 185 1.98 20.89 8.21
N VAL A 186 0.75 21.36 8.43
CA VAL A 186 -0.44 20.91 7.70
C VAL A 186 -0.32 21.20 6.20
N GLY A 187 0.21 22.37 5.82
CA GLY A 187 0.45 22.73 4.42
C GLY A 187 1.47 21.81 3.73
N ARG A 188 2.55 21.43 4.41
CA ARG A 188 3.54 20.45 3.89
C ARG A 188 2.94 19.06 3.73
N PHE A 189 2.19 18.60 4.73
CA PHE A 189 1.55 17.29 4.70
C PHE A 189 0.51 17.18 3.57
N ASN A 190 -0.36 18.18 3.44
CA ASN A 190 -1.44 18.18 2.44
C ASN A 190 -0.95 18.43 1.01
N SER A 191 0.15 19.15 0.81
CA SER A 191 0.67 19.46 -0.52
C SER A 191 1.65 18.38 -1.01
N SER A 192 2.89 18.36 -0.50
CA SER A 192 3.96 17.57 -1.13
C SER A 192 3.86 16.08 -0.81
N MET A 193 3.62 15.72 0.45
CA MET A 193 3.59 14.31 0.87
C MET A 193 2.36 13.61 0.30
N ARG A 194 1.17 14.19 0.47
CA ARG A 194 -0.06 13.62 -0.09
C ARG A 194 -0.05 13.55 -1.61
N SER A 195 0.48 14.58 -2.30
CA SER A 195 0.63 14.53 -3.76
C SER A 195 1.62 13.45 -4.19
N SER A 196 2.74 13.28 -3.49
CA SER A 196 3.72 12.23 -3.80
C SER A 196 3.12 10.83 -3.66
N ILE A 197 2.34 10.59 -2.60
CA ILE A 197 1.61 9.32 -2.40
C ILE A 197 0.60 9.11 -3.52
N SER A 198 -0.17 10.15 -3.88
CA SER A 198 -1.18 10.05 -4.95
C SER A 198 -0.53 9.75 -6.30
N SER A 199 0.58 10.40 -6.63
CA SER A 199 1.34 10.12 -7.86
C SER A 199 1.91 8.70 -7.90
N ALA A 200 2.42 8.20 -6.77
CA ALA A 200 2.92 6.83 -6.67
C ALA A 200 1.80 5.80 -6.86
N LEU A 201 0.63 6.03 -6.26
CA LEU A 201 -0.54 5.17 -6.43
C LEU A 201 -1.01 5.13 -7.89
N ASN A 202 -1.11 6.30 -8.54
CA ASN A 202 -1.49 6.38 -9.96
C ASN A 202 -0.49 5.66 -10.87
N ALA A 203 0.81 5.74 -10.56
CA ALA A 203 1.84 5.03 -11.33
C ALA A 203 1.71 3.51 -11.19
N ILE A 204 1.40 3.02 -9.97
CA ILE A 204 1.15 1.60 -9.72
C ILE A 204 -0.12 1.13 -10.45
N GLU A 205 -1.20 1.89 -10.39
CA GLU A 205 -2.45 1.58 -11.09
C GLU A 205 -2.23 1.46 -12.61
N SER A 206 -1.48 2.40 -13.19
CA SER A 206 -1.11 2.37 -14.60
C SER A 206 -0.29 1.13 -14.96
N TRP A 207 0.71 0.79 -14.14
CA TRP A 207 1.53 -0.41 -14.35
C TRP A 207 0.72 -1.70 -14.27
N ILE A 208 -0.15 -1.83 -13.25
CA ILE A 208 -1.03 -3.00 -13.09
C ILE A 208 -1.97 -3.14 -14.28
N SER A 209 -2.55 -2.04 -14.75
CA SER A 209 -3.49 -2.04 -15.88
C SER A 209 -2.82 -2.46 -17.19
N ALA A 210 -1.58 -2.01 -17.42
CA ALA A 210 -0.78 -2.42 -18.58
C ALA A 210 -0.44 -3.92 -18.54
N GLU A 211 -0.02 -4.41 -17.38
CA GLU A 211 0.32 -5.82 -17.16
C GLU A 211 -0.92 -6.74 -17.30
N GLU A 212 -2.08 -6.30 -16.82
CA GLU A 212 -3.35 -6.99 -17.02
C GLU A 212 -3.70 -7.12 -18.51
N THR A 213 -3.54 -6.02 -19.26
CA THR A 213 -3.79 -6.01 -20.71
C THR A 213 -2.85 -6.97 -21.45
N ALA A 214 -1.57 -7.00 -21.09
CA ALA A 214 -0.59 -7.91 -21.68
C ALA A 214 -0.94 -9.39 -21.39
N ARG A 215 -1.31 -9.71 -20.15
CA ARG A 215 -1.75 -11.06 -19.77
C ARG A 215 -3.01 -11.48 -20.51
N GLN A 216 -4.00 -10.60 -20.64
CA GLN A 216 -5.21 -10.89 -21.41
C GLN A 216 -4.92 -11.15 -22.89
N ASN A 217 -3.99 -10.41 -23.50
CA ASN A 217 -3.56 -10.65 -24.88
C ASN A 217 -2.86 -12.00 -25.05
N ASN A 218 -2.01 -12.40 -24.10
CA ASN A 218 -1.36 -13.72 -24.12
C ASN A 218 -2.38 -14.86 -23.98
N ILE A 219 -3.38 -14.70 -23.11
CA ILE A 219 -4.49 -15.68 -22.98
C ILE A 219 -5.27 -15.79 -24.30
N ASN A 220 -5.59 -14.67 -24.93
CA ASN A 220 -6.31 -14.66 -26.22
C ASN A 220 -5.48 -15.33 -27.33
N LEU A 221 -4.16 -15.10 -27.35
CA LEU A 221 -3.26 -15.75 -28.29
C LEU A 221 -3.23 -17.27 -28.07
N ILE A 222 -3.09 -17.72 -26.82
CA ILE A 222 -3.14 -19.15 -26.47
C ILE A 222 -4.48 -19.78 -26.89
N ASN A 223 -5.59 -19.08 -26.65
CA ASN A 223 -6.92 -19.50 -27.10
C ASN A 223 -7.05 -19.58 -28.63
N SER A 224 -6.40 -18.68 -29.38
CA SER A 224 -6.39 -18.73 -30.84
C SER A 224 -5.51 -19.85 -31.43
N LEU A 225 -4.56 -20.36 -30.65
CA LEU A 225 -3.67 -21.46 -31.02
C LEU A 225 -4.22 -22.84 -30.60
N LEU A 226 -5.34 -22.88 -29.87
CA LEU A 226 -6.00 -24.11 -29.43
C LEU A 226 -6.69 -24.81 -30.62
N ILE A 227 -6.45 -26.11 -30.76
CA ILE A 227 -7.20 -26.97 -31.68
C ILE A 227 -8.67 -26.94 -31.25
N PRO A 228 -9.63 -26.56 -32.13
CA PRO A 228 -11.02 -26.48 -31.74
C PRO A 228 -11.56 -27.85 -31.31
N LEU A 229 -12.60 -27.83 -30.48
CA LEU A 229 -13.21 -29.07 -29.98
C LEU A 229 -13.71 -29.93 -31.15
N GLY A 230 -13.33 -31.20 -31.18
CA GLY A 230 -13.60 -32.08 -32.33
C GLY A 230 -12.61 -31.93 -33.48
N GLY A 231 -11.55 -31.12 -33.35
CA GLY A 231 -10.41 -31.14 -34.26
C GLY A 231 -9.63 -32.46 -34.18
N VAL A 232 -8.89 -32.78 -35.24
CA VAL A 232 -8.00 -33.95 -35.31
C VAL A 232 -6.60 -33.47 -35.64
N ARG A 233 -5.61 -33.97 -34.91
CA ARG A 233 -4.19 -33.67 -35.11
C ARG A 233 -3.43 -34.99 -35.25
N GLU A 234 -2.47 -35.04 -36.17
CA GLU A 234 -1.49 -36.12 -36.21
C GLU A 234 -0.54 -36.00 -35.01
N ASP A 235 -0.28 -37.12 -34.34
CA ASP A 235 0.60 -37.20 -33.18
C ASP A 235 1.64 -38.31 -33.35
N ASN A 236 2.63 -38.02 -34.19
CA ASN A 236 3.65 -38.99 -34.61
C ASN A 236 4.54 -39.48 -33.46
N LEU A 237 4.59 -38.72 -32.35
CA LEU A 237 5.45 -38.99 -31.20
C LEU A 237 4.66 -39.30 -29.92
N ASN A 238 3.33 -39.43 -30.01
CA ASN A 238 2.44 -39.70 -28.88
C ASN A 238 2.68 -38.74 -27.69
N GLN A 239 2.67 -37.43 -27.97
CA GLN A 239 2.94 -36.37 -26.99
C GLN A 239 1.68 -35.61 -26.56
N LEU A 240 0.53 -35.86 -27.18
CA LEU A 240 -0.70 -35.18 -26.81
C LEU A 240 -1.20 -35.65 -25.44
N ASP A 241 -1.71 -34.70 -24.65
CA ASP A 241 -2.26 -34.99 -23.33
C ASP A 241 -3.55 -35.83 -23.46
N PRO A 242 -3.60 -37.05 -22.89
CA PRO A 242 -4.74 -37.95 -22.99
C PRO A 242 -6.00 -37.46 -22.27
N ASN A 243 -5.92 -36.38 -21.48
CA ASN A 243 -7.10 -35.72 -20.90
C ASN A 243 -7.87 -34.89 -21.94
N TYR A 244 -7.16 -34.31 -22.91
CA TYR A 244 -7.74 -33.43 -23.93
C TYR A 244 -7.84 -34.10 -25.30
N PHE A 245 -7.01 -35.10 -25.57
CA PHE A 245 -6.97 -35.83 -26.83
C PHE A 245 -7.27 -37.31 -26.63
N LYS A 246 -7.94 -37.91 -27.61
CA LYS A 246 -8.24 -39.34 -27.68
C LYS A 246 -7.89 -39.85 -29.07
N ASP A 247 -7.34 -41.05 -29.13
CA ASP A 247 -7.03 -41.72 -30.39
C ASP A 247 -8.30 -41.92 -31.22
N ALA A 248 -8.28 -41.49 -32.48
CA ALA A 248 -9.41 -41.69 -33.39
C ALA A 248 -9.46 -43.15 -33.89
N ASN A 249 -9.83 -44.08 -32.99
CA ASN A 249 -9.84 -45.52 -33.20
C ASN A 249 -11.23 -46.16 -32.98
N GLY A 250 -12.31 -45.37 -33.00
CA GLY A 250 -13.68 -45.89 -32.82
C GLY A 250 -14.09 -46.16 -31.36
N GLN A 251 -13.21 -45.93 -30.38
CA GLN A 251 -13.50 -46.20 -28.97
C GLN A 251 -14.73 -45.45 -28.44
N ALA A 252 -15.43 -46.07 -27.48
CA ALA A 252 -16.50 -45.43 -26.74
C ALA A 252 -15.91 -44.59 -25.60
N ILE A 253 -16.30 -43.31 -25.52
CA ILE A 253 -15.89 -42.39 -24.45
C ILE A 253 -17.11 -41.85 -23.70
N SER A 254 -16.89 -41.41 -22.46
CA SER A 254 -17.97 -40.94 -21.57
C SER A 254 -18.60 -39.63 -22.07
N ARG A 255 -19.94 -39.60 -22.16
CA ARG A 255 -20.71 -38.39 -22.45
C ARG A 255 -20.59 -37.34 -21.34
N SER A 256 -20.49 -37.76 -20.08
CA SER A 256 -20.39 -36.82 -18.97
C SER A 256 -19.01 -36.17 -18.90
N GLN A 257 -17.94 -36.93 -19.15
CA GLN A 257 -16.58 -36.42 -19.17
C GLN A 257 -16.33 -35.51 -20.38
N PHE A 258 -16.91 -35.83 -21.54
CA PHE A 258 -16.72 -35.09 -22.80
C PHE A 258 -18.02 -34.39 -23.25
N ALA A 259 -18.76 -33.81 -22.31
CA ALA A 259 -20.09 -33.23 -22.56
C ALA A 259 -20.09 -32.11 -23.60
N ALA A 260 -19.06 -31.27 -23.62
CA ALA A 260 -18.96 -30.18 -24.60
C ALA A 260 -18.82 -30.72 -26.04
N LEU A 261 -18.04 -31.79 -26.25
CA LEU A 261 -17.88 -32.42 -27.56
C LEU A 261 -19.18 -33.14 -27.94
N TRP A 262 -19.77 -33.87 -26.98
CA TRP A 262 -21.06 -34.53 -27.19
C TRP A 262 -22.14 -33.53 -27.63
N ASN A 263 -22.31 -32.41 -26.93
CA ASN A 263 -23.32 -31.38 -27.27
C ASN A 263 -23.08 -30.71 -28.64
N LEU A 264 -21.84 -30.75 -29.14
CA LEU A 264 -21.52 -30.24 -30.48
C LEU A 264 -22.01 -31.22 -31.57
N VAL A 265 -21.81 -32.52 -31.37
CA VAL A 265 -22.11 -33.56 -32.37
C VAL A 265 -23.52 -34.14 -32.25
N HIS A 266 -24.09 -34.18 -31.04
CA HIS A 266 -25.43 -34.65 -30.74
C HIS A 266 -26.43 -33.50 -30.77
N LYS A 267 -27.61 -33.80 -31.31
CA LYS A 267 -28.79 -32.93 -31.29
C LYS A 267 -30.04 -33.77 -31.03
N THR A 268 -31.09 -33.11 -30.58
CA THR A 268 -32.39 -33.73 -30.36
C THR A 268 -33.36 -33.37 -31.48
N VAL A 269 -34.00 -34.40 -32.03
CA VAL A 269 -35.17 -34.28 -32.89
C VAL A 269 -36.39 -34.04 -32.01
N SER A 270 -36.92 -32.83 -32.09
CA SER A 270 -38.11 -32.41 -31.32
C SER A 270 -39.42 -32.85 -31.96
N GLY A 271 -39.39 -33.20 -33.25
CA GLY A 271 -40.52 -33.71 -33.98
C GLY A 271 -40.22 -33.89 -35.46
N ILE A 272 -41.08 -34.66 -36.12
CA ILE A 272 -41.18 -34.78 -37.56
C ILE A 272 -42.57 -34.29 -37.98
N THR A 273 -42.63 -33.55 -39.07
CA THR A 273 -43.88 -33.10 -39.70
C THR A 273 -44.09 -33.84 -41.02
N PRO A 274 -44.82 -35.00 -41.01
CA PRO A 274 -45.06 -35.83 -42.18
C PRO A 274 -45.57 -35.08 -43.41
N SER A 275 -46.50 -34.13 -43.23
CA SER A 275 -47.10 -33.38 -44.35
C SER A 275 -46.12 -32.50 -45.14
N THR A 276 -44.90 -32.30 -44.63
CA THR A 276 -43.87 -31.47 -45.25
C THR A 276 -42.51 -32.17 -45.31
N ASP A 277 -42.41 -33.42 -44.84
CA ASP A 277 -41.17 -34.18 -44.70
C ASP A 277 -40.07 -33.47 -43.90
N ARG A 278 -40.43 -32.56 -42.99
CA ARG A 278 -39.47 -31.78 -42.21
C ARG A 278 -39.20 -32.40 -40.84
N ILE A 279 -37.92 -32.45 -40.49
CA ILE A 279 -37.40 -32.90 -39.20
C ILE A 279 -36.94 -31.67 -38.43
N THR A 280 -37.50 -31.44 -37.25
CA THR A 280 -37.21 -30.25 -36.43
C THR A 280 -36.06 -30.53 -35.47
N VAL A 281 -34.92 -29.91 -35.74
CA VAL A 281 -33.69 -29.95 -34.93
C VAL A 281 -33.17 -28.52 -34.79
N SER A 282 -33.31 -27.94 -33.60
CA SER A 282 -32.91 -26.54 -33.38
C SER A 282 -31.40 -26.35 -33.55
N ALA A 283 -31.00 -25.30 -34.27
CA ALA A 283 -29.60 -24.95 -34.50
C ALA A 283 -28.71 -26.14 -34.92
N HIS A 284 -29.19 -26.94 -35.88
CA HIS A 284 -28.47 -28.14 -36.33
C HIS A 284 -27.15 -27.82 -37.06
N GLY A 285 -27.03 -26.60 -37.61
CA GLY A 285 -25.79 -26.09 -38.20
C GLY A 285 -25.29 -26.90 -39.40
N ARG A 286 -26.20 -27.50 -40.18
CA ARG A 286 -25.93 -28.30 -41.39
C ARG A 286 -26.36 -27.54 -42.63
N ILE A 287 -25.65 -27.77 -43.73
CA ILE A 287 -25.95 -27.22 -45.05
C ILE A 287 -26.44 -28.33 -46.00
N GLU A 288 -26.89 -27.93 -47.19
CA GLU A 288 -27.37 -28.85 -48.22
C GLU A 288 -26.32 -29.93 -48.55
N GLY A 289 -26.72 -31.20 -48.49
CA GLY A 289 -25.90 -32.35 -48.85
C GLY A 289 -25.03 -32.91 -47.71
N ASP A 290 -24.97 -32.25 -46.56
CA ASP A 290 -24.28 -32.76 -45.36
C ASP A 290 -24.89 -34.08 -44.88
N LEU A 291 -24.09 -34.89 -44.20
CA LEU A 291 -24.55 -36.16 -43.63
C LEU A 291 -25.13 -35.98 -42.22
N ILE A 292 -26.16 -36.75 -41.92
CA ILE A 292 -26.75 -36.88 -40.59
C ILE A 292 -27.16 -38.33 -40.32
N LYS A 293 -27.19 -38.74 -39.05
CA LYS A 293 -27.59 -40.09 -38.62
C LYS A 293 -28.53 -40.01 -37.42
N PHE A 294 -29.52 -40.91 -37.36
CA PHE A 294 -30.52 -40.96 -36.28
C PHE A 294 -30.32 -42.18 -35.38
N ALA A 295 -30.68 -42.06 -34.10
CA ALA A 295 -30.64 -43.16 -33.13
C ALA A 295 -31.89 -44.05 -33.16
N PHE A 296 -32.94 -43.64 -33.88
CA PHE A 296 -34.25 -44.27 -33.86
C PHE A 296 -34.70 -44.70 -35.26
N SER A 297 -35.62 -45.66 -35.31
CA SER A 297 -36.32 -46.09 -36.52
C SER A 297 -37.80 -45.76 -36.40
N GLY A 298 -38.43 -45.33 -37.49
CA GLY A 298 -39.84 -44.95 -37.54
C GLY A 298 -40.09 -43.76 -38.45
N GLY A 299 -41.32 -43.60 -38.95
CA GLY A 299 -41.71 -42.45 -39.77
C GLY A 299 -40.90 -42.29 -41.06
N GLY A 300 -40.43 -43.38 -41.68
CA GLY A 300 -39.57 -43.35 -42.87
C GLY A 300 -38.06 -43.32 -42.58
N ILE A 301 -37.65 -43.22 -41.31
CA ILE A 301 -36.25 -43.22 -40.88
C ILE A 301 -35.85 -44.63 -40.40
N THR A 302 -34.64 -45.04 -40.76
CA THR A 302 -33.97 -46.24 -40.25
C THR A 302 -32.80 -45.81 -39.38
N ALA A 303 -32.76 -46.30 -38.14
CA ALA A 303 -31.68 -46.02 -37.20
C ALA A 303 -30.30 -46.35 -37.80
N LEU A 304 -29.29 -45.57 -37.41
CA LEU A 304 -27.89 -45.72 -37.82
C LEU A 304 -27.62 -45.57 -39.33
N THR A 305 -28.64 -45.32 -40.13
CA THR A 305 -28.49 -45.01 -41.55
C THR A 305 -28.06 -43.55 -41.72
N LYS A 306 -27.09 -43.32 -42.61
CA LYS A 306 -26.63 -41.99 -42.98
C LYS A 306 -27.57 -41.41 -44.05
N TYR A 307 -28.07 -40.21 -43.80
CA TYR A 307 -28.92 -39.46 -44.71
C TYR A 307 -28.27 -38.15 -45.10
N HIS A 308 -28.63 -37.64 -46.27
CA HIS A 308 -28.20 -36.32 -46.72
C HIS A 308 -29.25 -35.27 -46.36
N VAL A 309 -28.79 -34.18 -45.76
CA VAL A 309 -29.60 -33.01 -45.40
C VAL A 309 -30.04 -32.30 -46.69
N ARG A 310 -31.35 -32.02 -46.80
CA ARG A 310 -31.99 -31.34 -47.92
C ARG A 310 -32.82 -30.16 -47.42
N ASN A 311 -32.82 -29.07 -48.18
CA ASN A 311 -33.57 -27.84 -47.92
C ASN A 311 -33.46 -27.34 -46.46
N PRO A 312 -32.26 -27.24 -45.86
CA PRO A 312 -32.11 -26.86 -44.47
C PRO A 312 -32.53 -25.41 -44.20
N THR A 313 -33.10 -25.17 -43.03
CA THR A 313 -33.20 -23.85 -42.39
C THR A 313 -32.23 -23.79 -41.20
N LEU A 314 -32.45 -22.89 -40.25
CA LEU A 314 -31.71 -22.89 -38.99
C LEU A 314 -32.15 -24.03 -38.05
N ASN A 315 -33.42 -24.44 -38.14
CA ASN A 315 -34.08 -25.26 -37.11
C ASN A 315 -34.76 -26.52 -37.66
N ASP A 316 -34.71 -26.75 -38.96
CA ASP A 316 -35.28 -27.94 -39.59
C ASP A 316 -34.65 -28.22 -40.95
N PHE A 317 -34.88 -29.44 -41.44
CA PHE A 317 -34.45 -29.87 -42.76
C PHE A 317 -35.30 -31.06 -43.22
N GLN A 318 -35.18 -31.40 -44.50
CA GLN A 318 -35.66 -32.64 -45.09
C GLN A 318 -34.46 -33.58 -45.31
N ILE A 319 -34.68 -34.85 -45.64
CA ILE A 319 -33.60 -35.82 -45.86
C ILE A 319 -33.74 -36.59 -47.17
N SER A 320 -32.62 -37.06 -47.70
CA SER A 320 -32.55 -37.97 -48.87
C SER A 320 -31.52 -39.08 -48.66
N SER A 321 -31.64 -40.16 -49.44
CA SER A 321 -30.69 -41.29 -49.42
C SER A 321 -29.40 -41.03 -50.20
N THR A 322 -29.39 -40.04 -51.09
CA THR A 322 -28.20 -39.62 -51.84
C THR A 322 -28.06 -38.09 -51.82
N ARG A 323 -26.85 -37.57 -52.04
CA ARG A 323 -26.52 -36.14 -51.85
C ARG A 323 -27.45 -35.17 -52.58
N THR A 324 -27.96 -35.56 -53.75
CA THR A 324 -28.88 -34.75 -54.56
C THR A 324 -30.18 -35.51 -54.90
N GLY A 325 -30.48 -36.58 -54.17
CA GLY A 325 -31.64 -37.45 -54.43
C GLY A 325 -32.98 -36.87 -54.01
N SER A 326 -34.05 -37.61 -54.31
CA SER A 326 -35.41 -37.26 -53.89
C SER A 326 -35.53 -37.20 -52.37
N ILE A 327 -36.43 -36.32 -51.90
CA ILE A 327 -36.81 -36.26 -50.48
C ILE A 327 -37.44 -37.60 -50.07
N ILE A 328 -37.07 -38.08 -48.89
CA ILE A 328 -37.68 -39.24 -48.26
C ILE A 328 -39.05 -38.83 -47.70
N ASP A 329 -40.07 -39.58 -48.08
CA ASP A 329 -41.43 -39.46 -47.54
C ASP A 329 -41.45 -39.89 -46.06
N LEU A 330 -41.73 -38.92 -45.17
CA LEU A 330 -41.78 -39.15 -43.74
C LEU A 330 -43.22 -39.44 -43.32
N THR A 331 -43.46 -40.62 -42.76
CA THR A 331 -44.84 -41.15 -42.62
C THR A 331 -45.47 -40.95 -41.24
N ALA A 332 -44.68 -40.58 -40.23
CA ALA A 332 -45.18 -40.38 -38.86
C ALA A 332 -44.27 -39.43 -38.06
N ASN A 333 -44.84 -38.75 -37.06
CA ASN A 333 -44.04 -37.97 -36.11
C ASN A 333 -43.11 -38.90 -35.30
N GLN A 334 -41.87 -38.47 -35.09
CA GLN A 334 -40.89 -39.15 -34.24
C GLN A 334 -40.11 -38.11 -33.43
N THR A 335 -39.63 -38.53 -32.27
CA THR A 335 -38.70 -37.77 -31.43
C THR A 335 -37.52 -38.65 -31.06
N GLY A 336 -36.36 -38.07 -30.86
CA GLY A 336 -35.19 -38.82 -30.43
C GLY A 336 -33.89 -38.11 -30.71
N ASP A 337 -32.81 -38.85 -30.77
CA ASP A 337 -31.47 -38.29 -30.94
C ASP A 337 -30.96 -38.41 -32.37
N CYS A 338 -30.19 -37.41 -32.79
CA CYS A 338 -29.43 -37.44 -34.02
C CYS A 338 -27.99 -36.97 -33.79
N ILE A 339 -27.10 -37.43 -34.66
CA ILE A 339 -25.72 -37.00 -34.74
C ILE A 339 -25.50 -36.29 -36.06
N VAL A 340 -24.94 -35.09 -36.00
CA VAL A 340 -24.73 -34.20 -37.13
C VAL A 340 -23.34 -34.34 -37.78
N ASP A 341 -22.43 -35.09 -37.15
CA ASP A 341 -21.17 -35.56 -37.74
C ASP A 341 -21.16 -37.09 -37.71
N THR A 342 -21.42 -37.71 -38.86
CA THR A 342 -21.67 -39.15 -38.92
C THR A 342 -20.44 -40.03 -38.68
N GLU A 343 -19.24 -39.44 -38.58
CA GLU A 343 -18.05 -40.18 -38.12
C GLU A 343 -18.16 -40.55 -36.62
N PHE A 344 -19.03 -39.88 -35.85
CA PHE A 344 -19.32 -40.23 -34.45
C PHE A 344 -20.47 -41.27 -34.34
N GLY A 345 -20.46 -42.02 -33.24
CA GLY A 345 -21.48 -43.04 -32.93
C GLY A 345 -22.23 -42.75 -31.63
N PHE A 346 -23.41 -43.36 -31.48
CA PHE A 346 -24.25 -43.19 -30.30
C PHE A 346 -23.73 -43.94 -29.05
N GLY A 347 -22.66 -44.74 -29.17
CA GLY A 347 -22.14 -45.54 -28.05
C GLY A 347 -23.12 -46.61 -27.60
N ASP A 348 -23.19 -46.79 -26.28
CA ASP A 348 -24.20 -47.60 -25.58
C ASP A 348 -25.62 -47.01 -25.62
N GLY A 349 -25.81 -45.86 -26.27
CA GLY A 349 -27.10 -45.16 -26.34
C GLY A 349 -27.44 -44.33 -25.11
N SER A 350 -26.63 -44.37 -24.05
CA SER A 350 -26.95 -43.71 -22.76
C SER A 350 -25.78 -42.93 -22.18
N THR A 351 -24.69 -43.60 -21.81
CA THR A 351 -23.58 -43.01 -21.02
C THR A 351 -22.34 -42.71 -21.84
N THR A 352 -22.24 -43.26 -23.06
CA THR A 352 -21.07 -43.17 -23.92
C THR A 352 -21.41 -42.73 -25.34
N PHE A 353 -20.41 -42.31 -26.09
CA PHE A 353 -20.50 -42.11 -27.53
C PHE A 353 -19.20 -42.58 -28.19
N ASN A 354 -19.28 -43.09 -29.42
CA ASN A 354 -18.08 -43.50 -30.14
C ASN A 354 -17.45 -42.29 -30.82
N ILE A 355 -16.15 -42.15 -30.67
CA ILE A 355 -15.39 -41.22 -31.50
C ILE A 355 -15.08 -41.85 -32.86
N ARG A 356 -14.55 -41.02 -33.74
CA ARG A 356 -14.20 -41.39 -35.11
C ARG A 356 -13.18 -42.52 -35.13
N ASP A 357 -13.27 -43.37 -36.14
CA ASP A 357 -12.26 -44.39 -36.44
C ASP A 357 -11.52 -43.99 -37.72
N ARG A 358 -10.20 -43.78 -37.60
CA ARG A 358 -9.32 -43.38 -38.69
C ARG A 358 -8.19 -44.39 -38.93
N ASN A 359 -8.28 -45.57 -38.31
CA ASN A 359 -7.27 -46.60 -38.50
C ASN A 359 -7.27 -47.08 -39.96
N GLY A 360 -6.11 -46.97 -40.62
CA GLY A 360 -5.92 -47.47 -41.99
C GLY A 360 -6.62 -46.65 -43.09
N ILE A 361 -7.27 -45.54 -42.76
CA ILE A 361 -8.02 -44.71 -43.72
C ILE A 361 -7.15 -43.54 -44.19
N SER A 362 -7.13 -43.30 -45.50
CA SER A 362 -6.56 -42.07 -46.07
C SER A 362 -7.58 -40.94 -46.00
N VAL A 363 -7.17 -39.78 -45.48
CA VAL A 363 -8.02 -38.59 -45.41
C VAL A 363 -8.03 -37.84 -46.74
N ARG A 364 -9.16 -37.20 -47.05
CA ARG A 364 -9.29 -36.30 -48.20
C ARG A 364 -10.15 -35.10 -47.83
N GLY A 365 -9.98 -33.99 -48.55
CA GLY A 365 -10.85 -32.82 -48.39
C GLY A 365 -12.28 -33.12 -48.85
N ALA A 366 -13.26 -32.69 -48.08
CA ALA A 366 -14.68 -32.79 -48.45
C ALA A 366 -15.03 -31.82 -49.60
N GLY A 367 -16.08 -32.15 -50.35
CA GLY A 367 -16.62 -31.35 -51.44
C GLY A 367 -15.98 -31.60 -52.80
N VAL A 368 -16.49 -30.87 -53.80
CA VAL A 368 -16.00 -30.90 -55.18
C VAL A 368 -14.96 -29.80 -55.37
N HIS A 369 -13.78 -30.16 -55.87
CA HIS A 369 -12.75 -29.21 -56.22
C HIS A 369 -13.22 -28.30 -57.37
N GLY A 370 -12.93 -27.00 -57.33
CA GLY A 370 -13.45 -26.05 -58.33
C GLY A 370 -12.94 -26.26 -59.76
N THR A 371 -11.67 -26.63 -59.95
CA THR A 371 -11.04 -26.67 -61.29
C THR A 371 -10.23 -27.93 -61.63
N ARG A 372 -9.88 -28.78 -60.66
CA ARG A 372 -9.05 -29.96 -60.90
C ARG A 372 -9.93 -31.11 -61.36
N ALA A 373 -9.76 -31.50 -62.63
CA ALA A 373 -10.45 -32.61 -63.24
C ALA A 373 -9.71 -33.94 -63.05
N LYS A 374 -10.47 -35.04 -62.94
CA LYS A 374 -9.96 -36.41 -63.00
C LYS A 374 -9.74 -36.81 -64.46
N ALA A 375 -8.89 -37.81 -64.70
CA ALA A 375 -8.66 -38.35 -66.05
C ALA A 375 -9.94 -38.90 -66.70
N SER A 376 -10.86 -39.43 -65.89
CA SER A 376 -12.19 -39.90 -66.33
C SER A 376 -13.19 -38.78 -66.66
N GLY A 377 -12.78 -37.51 -66.62
CA GLY A 377 -13.67 -36.36 -66.68
C GLY A 377 -14.32 -36.02 -65.33
N GLY A 378 -14.84 -34.80 -65.21
CA GLY A 378 -15.39 -34.24 -63.97
C GLY A 378 -14.32 -33.88 -62.93
N ASN A 379 -14.71 -33.12 -61.90
CA ASN A 379 -13.78 -32.66 -60.87
C ASN A 379 -13.58 -33.69 -59.75
N TYR A 380 -12.47 -33.58 -59.01
CA TYR A 380 -12.29 -34.33 -57.77
C TYR A 380 -13.41 -34.02 -56.78
N ASP A 381 -14.09 -35.04 -56.28
CA ASP A 381 -15.17 -34.93 -55.29
C ASP A 381 -14.84 -35.86 -54.13
N GLY A 382 -14.67 -35.27 -52.95
CA GLY A 382 -14.40 -35.97 -51.70
C GLY A 382 -15.67 -36.45 -51.00
N GLY A 383 -16.86 -36.06 -51.47
CA GLY A 383 -18.12 -36.26 -50.75
C GLY A 383 -18.31 -35.26 -49.62
N PRO A 384 -19.42 -35.33 -48.86
CA PRO A 384 -19.62 -34.54 -47.65
C PRO A 384 -18.66 -34.96 -46.53
N VAL A 385 -18.57 -34.16 -45.46
CA VAL A 385 -17.82 -34.53 -44.25
C VAL A 385 -18.40 -35.83 -43.66
N GLY A 386 -17.53 -36.78 -43.30
CA GLY A 386 -17.92 -38.11 -42.79
C GLY A 386 -18.32 -39.14 -43.84
N TYR A 387 -18.08 -38.86 -45.12
CA TYR A 387 -18.28 -39.81 -46.22
C TYR A 387 -17.22 -40.92 -46.22
N GLU A 388 -17.68 -42.17 -46.26
CA GLU A 388 -16.84 -43.38 -46.29
C GLU A 388 -16.71 -43.92 -47.71
N GLY A 389 -15.81 -43.32 -48.49
CA GLY A 389 -15.50 -43.81 -49.82
C GLY A 389 -14.77 -45.15 -49.77
N GLN A 390 -15.17 -46.09 -50.63
CA GLN A 390 -14.39 -47.30 -50.91
C GLN A 390 -13.23 -46.97 -51.86
N ASP A 391 -12.19 -47.81 -51.85
CA ASP A 391 -11.09 -47.67 -52.83
C ASP A 391 -11.64 -47.83 -54.26
N GLN A 392 -11.15 -46.98 -55.15
CA GLN A 392 -11.60 -46.90 -56.54
C GLN A 392 -10.42 -46.65 -57.46
N LYS A 393 -10.20 -47.57 -58.41
CA LYS A 393 -9.30 -47.35 -59.53
C LYS A 393 -9.99 -46.57 -60.64
N GLN A 394 -9.22 -45.75 -61.36
CA GLN A 394 -9.71 -45.17 -62.61
C GLN A 394 -9.76 -46.26 -63.69
N GLY A 395 -10.76 -46.18 -64.58
CA GLY A 395 -10.83 -47.06 -65.74
C GLY A 395 -9.57 -46.93 -66.61
N SER A 396 -8.98 -48.05 -66.99
CA SER A 396 -7.77 -48.10 -67.81
C SER A 396 -7.97 -49.02 -69.00
N GLY A 397 -7.52 -48.61 -70.18
CA GLY A 397 -7.46 -49.46 -71.38
C GLY A 397 -6.01 -49.67 -71.82
N LEU A 398 -5.68 -50.91 -72.18
CA LEU A 398 -4.40 -51.24 -72.81
C LEU A 398 -4.65 -51.41 -74.32
N ALA A 399 -3.97 -50.63 -75.15
CA ALA A 399 -3.98 -50.84 -76.59
C ALA A 399 -2.93 -51.91 -76.94
N ALA A 400 -3.36 -53.07 -77.42
CA ALA A 400 -2.45 -54.01 -78.05
C ALA A 400 -2.02 -53.46 -79.42
N PRO A 401 -0.72 -53.46 -79.77
CA PRO A 401 -0.30 -53.18 -81.13
C PRO A 401 -1.04 -54.10 -82.10
N ASN A 402 -1.48 -53.57 -83.24
CA ASN A 402 -2.11 -54.40 -84.26
C ASN A 402 -1.07 -55.40 -84.78
N GLY A 403 -1.12 -56.64 -84.31
CA GLY A 403 -0.22 -57.69 -84.76
C GLY A 403 -0.42 -57.91 -86.26
N SER A 404 0.67 -57.85 -87.03
CA SER A 404 0.70 -58.55 -88.32
C SER A 404 0.34 -60.01 -88.04
N THR A 405 -0.65 -60.55 -88.74
CA THR A 405 -1.18 -61.93 -88.60
C THR A 405 -0.16 -63.03 -88.92
N THR A 406 1.13 -62.69 -88.99
CA THR A 406 2.20 -63.58 -89.38
C THR A 406 3.24 -63.62 -88.26
N GLY A 407 2.95 -64.44 -87.25
CA GLY A 407 3.92 -65.00 -86.31
C GLY A 407 4.22 -64.16 -85.05
N GLY A 408 3.88 -64.73 -83.89
CA GLY A 408 4.64 -64.49 -82.66
C GLY A 408 3.90 -63.83 -81.50
N ALA A 409 3.31 -64.66 -80.64
CA ALA A 409 3.37 -64.53 -79.18
C ALA A 409 2.68 -63.37 -78.46
N TYR A 410 1.46 -62.97 -78.84
CA TYR A 410 0.50 -62.42 -77.86
C TYR A 410 -0.91 -62.89 -78.21
N GLY A 411 -1.34 -63.97 -77.55
CA GLY A 411 -2.64 -64.63 -77.72
C GLY A 411 -3.81 -63.82 -77.17
N LEU A 412 -3.98 -62.57 -77.61
CA LEU A 412 -5.26 -61.88 -77.52
C LEU A 412 -6.02 -62.20 -78.79
N ASN A 413 -6.68 -63.36 -78.74
CA ASN A 413 -7.57 -63.81 -79.79
C ASN A 413 -8.64 -62.73 -80.00
N ALA A 414 -8.75 -62.25 -81.24
CA ALA A 414 -9.74 -61.28 -81.66
C ALA A 414 -11.14 -61.82 -81.33
N GLY A 415 -11.79 -61.23 -80.34
CA GLY A 415 -13.10 -61.67 -79.88
C GLY A 415 -13.61 -60.83 -78.72
N PHE A 416 -14.37 -59.81 -79.06
CA PHE A 416 -15.27 -59.02 -78.20
C PHE A 416 -14.64 -58.18 -77.08
N GLY A 417 -14.91 -56.88 -77.16
CA GLY A 417 -14.56 -55.88 -76.17
C GLY A 417 -15.08 -56.25 -74.78
N GLY A 418 -14.19 -56.69 -73.92
CA GLY A 418 -14.34 -56.61 -72.48
C GLY A 418 -13.71 -55.30 -72.01
N GLN A 419 -14.52 -54.26 -71.85
CA GLN A 419 -14.15 -53.17 -70.95
C GLN A 419 -14.07 -53.79 -69.55
N TRP A 420 -12.85 -53.85 -68.99
CA TRP A 420 -12.69 -54.21 -67.60
C TRP A 420 -13.23 -53.04 -66.76
N THR A 421 -14.47 -53.18 -66.30
CA THR A 421 -15.12 -52.28 -65.33
C THR A 421 -14.45 -52.35 -63.98
#